data_AF-A0A8T6I1M0-F1
#
_entry.id   AF-A0A8T6I1M0-F1
#
_cell.length_a   1.000
_cell.length_b   1.000
_cell.length_c   1.000
_cell.angle_alpha   90.00
_cell.angle_beta   90.00
_cell.angle_gamma   90.00
#
_symmetry.space_group_name_H-M   'P 1'
#
loop_
_entity.id
_entity.type
_entity.pdbx_description
1 polymer ?
#
loop_
_entity_poly.entity_id
_entity_poly.type
_entity_poly.pdbx_seq_one_letter_code
_entity_poly.pdbx_strand_id
1 'polypeptide(L)'
;MRTPLKQPAAMFEPDPRSVSLARLDAAGTHPNTLSDHHRDIAGVQMTAAVPEAIREEFETVRNLYLYSWHVYEFTVPAVLYALALVEKAIKEKCRRSGVQRPKHEGLKGLLKLSIREGWLANDDFPFALGFAREEILPAAAPKSTPTIRSVRRYAPTGTGFCELLAENLPELRNSAAHGDAGLGFPATALRIVEVCACVANGLFRDSLHPNARESDQPTA
;
A
#
# COMPACT_ATOMS: atom_id res chain seq x y z
N MET A 1 13.65 -19.59 9.19
CA MET A 1 14.55 -19.23 10.31
C MET A 1 14.50 -17.72 10.47
N ARG A 2 14.34 -17.18 11.68
CA ARG A 2 14.34 -15.72 11.90
C ARG A 2 15.78 -15.20 11.94
N THR A 3 16.03 -13.99 11.46
CA THR A 3 17.35 -13.35 11.60
C THR A 3 17.62 -13.03 13.07
N PRO A 4 18.72 -13.53 13.66
CA PRO A 4 19.12 -13.13 15.00
C PRO A 4 19.59 -11.68 15.01
N LEU A 5 19.68 -11.07 16.19
CA LEU A 5 20.26 -9.74 16.33
C LEU A 5 21.68 -9.73 15.74
N LYS A 6 21.89 -8.87 14.75
CA LYS A 6 23.18 -8.75 14.06
C LYS A 6 24.22 -8.13 14.99
N GLN A 7 25.45 -8.64 14.89
CA GLN A 7 26.61 -7.99 15.50
C GLN A 7 26.92 -6.68 14.76
N PRO A 8 27.48 -5.66 15.42
CA PRO A 8 27.77 -4.37 14.79
C PRO A 8 28.57 -4.48 13.48
N ALA A 9 29.56 -5.38 13.43
CA ALA A 9 30.39 -5.60 12.24
C ALA A 9 29.63 -6.19 11.05
N ALA A 10 28.50 -6.88 11.28
CA ALA A 10 27.69 -7.53 10.25
C ALA A 10 26.41 -6.73 9.90
N MET A 11 26.25 -5.53 10.46
CA MET A 11 25.02 -4.73 10.31
C MET A 11 24.70 -4.43 8.84
N PHE A 12 25.73 -4.16 8.02
CA PHE A 12 25.59 -3.82 6.61
C PHE A 12 25.64 -5.03 5.67
N GLU A 13 25.87 -6.23 6.20
CA GLU A 13 25.79 -7.42 5.37
C GLU A 13 24.33 -7.64 4.94
N PRO A 14 24.06 -8.11 3.71
CA PRO A 14 22.70 -8.44 3.30
C PRO A 14 22.15 -9.60 4.13
N ASP A 15 20.82 -9.67 4.28
CA ASP A 15 20.19 -10.90 4.71
C ASP A 15 20.34 -11.96 3.59
N PRO A 16 20.74 -13.21 3.89
CA PRO A 16 20.86 -14.27 2.88
C PRO A 16 19.59 -14.47 2.04
N ARG A 17 18.40 -14.22 2.63
CA ARG A 17 17.13 -14.31 1.90
C ARG A 17 16.97 -13.20 0.88
N SER A 18 17.46 -11.99 1.16
CA SER A 18 17.39 -10.85 0.24
C SER A 18 18.19 -11.07 -1.04
N VAL A 19 19.37 -11.70 -0.92
CA VAL A 19 20.27 -12.02 -2.05
C VAL A 19 19.89 -13.28 -2.81
N SER A 20 19.14 -14.19 -2.17
CA SER A 20 18.66 -15.44 -2.79
C SER A 20 17.51 -15.20 -3.77
N LEU A 21 16.94 -13.99 -3.81
CA LEU A 21 15.89 -13.62 -4.75
C LEU A 21 16.50 -13.22 -6.09
N ALA A 22 15.99 -13.79 -7.17
CA ALA A 22 16.29 -13.35 -8.52
C ALA A 22 15.25 -12.32 -8.98
N ARG A 23 15.69 -11.34 -9.75
CA ARG A 23 14.83 -10.41 -10.48
C ARG A 23 14.68 -10.86 -11.91
N LEU A 24 13.51 -10.58 -12.48
CA LEU A 24 13.24 -10.73 -13.90
C LEU A 24 12.90 -9.35 -14.46
N ASP A 25 13.67 -8.91 -15.45
CA ASP A 25 13.40 -7.70 -16.21
C ASP A 25 13.57 -7.93 -17.72
N ALA A 26 13.59 -6.86 -18.51
CA ALA A 26 13.76 -6.95 -19.97
C ALA A 26 15.11 -7.54 -20.41
N ALA A 27 16.15 -7.46 -19.56
CA ALA A 27 17.46 -8.04 -19.80
C ALA A 27 17.56 -9.51 -19.35
N GLY A 28 16.51 -10.05 -18.72
CA GLY A 28 16.41 -11.43 -18.28
C GLY A 28 16.46 -11.58 -16.76
N THR A 29 16.89 -12.75 -16.30
CA THR A 29 16.96 -13.06 -14.87
C THR A 29 18.33 -12.68 -14.31
N HIS A 30 18.38 -11.86 -13.26
CA HIS A 30 19.62 -11.47 -12.60
C HIS A 30 19.51 -11.50 -11.05
N PRO A 31 20.63 -11.60 -10.31
CA PRO A 31 20.59 -11.50 -8.86
C PRO A 31 20.05 -10.14 -8.39
N ASN A 32 19.22 -10.14 -7.35
CA ASN A 32 18.76 -8.92 -6.72
C ASN A 32 19.93 -8.21 -6.01
N THR A 33 19.98 -6.88 -6.11
CA THR A 33 21.00 -6.05 -5.45
C THR A 33 20.36 -5.03 -4.52
N LEU A 34 21.15 -4.46 -3.59
CA LEU A 34 20.73 -3.33 -2.78
C LEU A 34 20.30 -2.14 -3.65
N SER A 35 20.98 -1.91 -4.78
CA SER A 35 20.62 -0.84 -5.70
C SER A 35 19.24 -1.05 -6.32
N ASP A 36 18.89 -2.29 -6.66
CA ASP A 36 17.56 -2.60 -7.18
C ASP A 36 16.49 -2.44 -6.09
N HIS A 37 16.77 -2.95 -4.88
CA HIS A 37 15.89 -2.81 -3.71
C HIS A 37 15.63 -1.35 -3.34
N HIS A 38 16.67 -0.52 -3.39
CA HIS A 38 16.57 0.93 -3.21
C HIS A 38 15.76 1.60 -4.32
N ARG A 39 16.05 1.27 -5.60
CA ARG A 39 15.34 1.85 -6.75
C ARG A 39 13.83 1.58 -6.68
N ASP A 40 13.45 0.37 -6.30
CA ASP A 40 12.05 -0.01 -6.12
C ASP A 40 11.33 0.89 -5.13
N ILE A 41 11.87 1.03 -3.91
CA ILE A 41 11.21 1.84 -2.87
C ILE A 41 11.34 3.35 -3.12
N ALA A 42 12.41 3.80 -3.76
CA ALA A 42 12.58 5.20 -4.17
C ALA A 42 11.56 5.62 -5.26
N GLY A 43 11.07 4.66 -6.05
CA GLY A 43 10.00 4.87 -7.02
C GLY A 43 8.62 5.09 -6.38
N VAL A 44 8.42 4.64 -5.14
CA VAL A 44 7.17 4.85 -4.40
C VAL A 44 7.21 6.20 -3.69
N GLN A 45 6.45 7.17 -4.19
CA GLN A 45 6.47 8.55 -3.69
C GLN A 45 5.08 9.07 -3.31
N MET A 46 5.07 9.96 -2.32
CA MET A 46 3.90 10.78 -2.02
C MET A 46 4.01 12.14 -2.71
N THR A 47 2.90 12.62 -3.25
CA THR A 47 2.84 13.94 -3.90
C THR A 47 2.87 15.07 -2.88
N ALA A 48 3.21 16.28 -3.32
CA ALA A 48 3.22 17.46 -2.45
C ALA A 48 1.84 17.84 -1.88
N ALA A 49 0.76 17.33 -2.48
CA ALA A 49 -0.61 17.55 -1.99
C ALA A 49 -0.89 16.79 -0.68
N VAL A 50 -0.15 15.70 -0.42
CA VAL A 50 -0.21 14.98 0.86
C VAL A 50 0.41 15.84 1.96
N PRO A 51 -0.25 15.98 3.13
CA PRO A 51 0.27 16.75 4.26
C PRO A 51 1.70 16.36 4.64
N GLU A 52 2.53 17.35 4.94
CA GLU A 52 3.94 17.18 5.29
C GLU A 52 4.15 16.13 6.40
N ALA A 53 3.41 16.24 7.51
CA ALA A 53 3.49 15.29 8.62
C ALA A 53 3.10 13.83 8.28
N ILE A 54 2.46 13.59 7.13
CA ILE A 54 2.20 12.24 6.61
C ILE A 54 3.36 11.82 5.68
N ARG A 55 3.86 12.74 4.84
CA ARG A 55 5.03 12.48 3.98
C ARG A 55 6.26 12.13 4.82
N GLU A 56 6.52 12.84 5.90
CA GLU A 56 7.63 12.56 6.82
C GLU A 56 7.54 11.17 7.46
N GLU A 57 6.35 10.74 7.88
CA GLU A 57 6.16 9.38 8.39
C GLU A 57 6.33 8.33 7.29
N PHE A 58 5.96 8.66 6.06
CA PHE A 58 6.17 7.77 4.92
C PHE A 58 7.65 7.56 4.61
N GLU A 59 8.51 8.57 4.83
CA GLU A 59 9.97 8.37 4.77
C GLU A 59 10.43 7.27 5.73
N THR A 60 9.80 7.17 6.91
CA THR A 60 10.13 6.10 7.85
C THR A 60 9.71 4.74 7.32
N VAL A 61 8.56 4.64 6.64
CA VAL A 61 8.13 3.42 5.93
C VAL A 61 9.13 3.04 4.84
N ARG A 62 9.55 4.00 4.01
CA ARG A 62 10.54 3.77 2.92
C ARG A 62 11.88 3.30 3.48
N ASN A 63 12.33 3.91 4.57
CA ASN A 63 13.55 3.51 5.26
C ASN A 63 13.43 2.11 5.87
N LEU A 64 12.33 1.79 6.57
CA LEU A 64 12.12 0.44 7.11
C LEU A 64 12.16 -0.62 6.02
N TYR A 65 11.51 -0.35 4.88
CA TYR A 65 11.55 -1.24 3.72
C TYR A 65 12.98 -1.34 3.15
N LEU A 66 13.69 -0.23 2.98
CA LEU A 66 15.09 -0.25 2.50
C LEU A 66 15.98 -1.09 3.41
N TYR A 67 15.91 -0.89 4.73
CA TYR A 67 16.69 -1.65 5.71
C TYR A 67 16.25 -3.12 5.83
N SER A 68 15.10 -3.50 5.26
CA SER A 68 14.72 -4.91 5.16
C SER A 68 15.66 -5.70 4.25
N TRP A 69 16.47 -5.03 3.43
CA TRP A 69 17.58 -5.67 2.71
C TRP A 69 18.55 -6.37 3.66
N HIS A 70 18.86 -5.72 4.79
CA HIS A 70 19.78 -6.23 5.80
C HIS A 70 19.07 -7.07 6.87
N VAL A 71 17.79 -6.80 7.15
CA VAL A 71 16.99 -7.54 8.13
C VAL A 71 15.65 -7.89 7.50
N TYR A 72 15.54 -9.08 6.91
CA TYR A 72 14.37 -9.46 6.11
C TYR A 72 13.04 -9.28 6.85
N GLU A 73 13.03 -9.50 8.17
CA GLU A 73 11.85 -9.34 9.02
C GLU A 73 11.30 -7.90 9.05
N PHE A 74 12.08 -6.89 8.65
CA PHE A 74 11.63 -5.50 8.60
C PHE A 74 10.62 -5.21 7.48
N THR A 75 10.41 -6.14 6.54
CA THR A 75 9.31 -6.05 5.56
C THR A 75 7.95 -5.95 6.23
N VAL A 76 7.71 -6.72 7.30
CA VAL A 76 6.43 -6.74 8.02
C VAL A 76 6.18 -5.45 8.82
N PRO A 77 7.11 -4.94 9.64
CA PRO A 77 7.01 -3.61 10.24
C PRO A 77 6.80 -2.49 9.21
N ALA A 78 7.47 -2.52 8.06
CA ALA A 78 7.25 -1.53 7.00
C ALA A 78 5.80 -1.55 6.51
N VAL A 79 5.24 -2.74 6.25
CA VAL A 79 3.83 -2.91 5.86
C VAL A 79 2.87 -2.43 6.94
N LEU A 80 3.08 -2.84 8.20
CA LEU A 80 2.23 -2.41 9.32
C LEU A 80 2.24 -0.90 9.49
N TYR A 81 3.40 -0.27 9.35
CA TYR A 81 3.51 1.17 9.47
C TYR A 81 2.86 1.87 8.26
N ALA A 82 3.01 1.36 7.04
CA ALA A 82 2.29 1.87 5.87
C ALA A 82 0.76 1.84 6.05
N LEU A 83 0.22 0.74 6.58
CA LEU A 83 -1.22 0.60 6.85
C LEU A 83 -1.70 1.54 7.96
N ALA A 84 -0.91 1.72 9.02
CA ALA A 84 -1.21 2.69 10.07
C ALA A 84 -1.18 4.13 9.55
N LEU A 85 -0.25 4.43 8.64
CA LEU A 85 -0.14 5.72 7.98
C LEU A 85 -1.38 6.01 7.11
N VAL A 86 -1.93 5.02 6.40
CA VAL A 86 -3.20 5.17 5.68
C VAL A 86 -4.34 5.55 6.62
N GLU A 87 -4.47 4.90 7.78
CA GLU A 87 -5.49 5.28 8.76
C GLU A 87 -5.30 6.72 9.25
N LYS A 88 -4.04 7.14 9.50
CA LYS A 88 -3.72 8.51 9.88
C LYS A 88 -4.10 9.49 8.78
N ALA A 89 -3.80 9.16 7.52
CA ALA A 89 -4.12 9.97 6.35
C ALA A 89 -5.63 10.18 6.18
N ILE A 90 -6.43 9.11 6.30
CA ILE A 90 -7.89 9.21 6.22
C ILE A 90 -8.44 10.07 7.37
N LYS A 91 -7.92 9.89 8.59
CA LYS A 91 -8.32 10.70 9.75
C LYS A 91 -8.00 12.18 9.56
N GLU A 92 -6.84 12.49 8.97
CA GLU A 92 -6.46 13.86 8.64
C GLU A 92 -7.34 14.44 7.53
N LYS A 93 -7.69 13.66 6.50
CA LYS A 93 -8.63 14.08 5.46
C LYS A 93 -10.01 14.37 6.05
N CYS A 94 -10.53 13.53 6.94
CA CYS A 94 -11.80 13.77 7.65
C CYS A 94 -11.76 15.10 8.42
N ARG A 95 -10.67 15.36 9.15
CA ARG A 95 -10.47 16.59 9.93
C ARG A 95 -10.50 17.83 9.02
N ARG A 96 -9.85 17.78 7.86
CA ARG A 96 -9.81 18.88 6.89
C ARG A 96 -11.13 19.11 6.17
N SER A 97 -11.83 18.03 5.83
CA SER A 97 -13.11 18.10 5.11
C SER A 97 -14.32 18.34 6.02
N GLY A 98 -14.14 18.36 7.34
CA GLY A 98 -15.24 18.47 8.31
C GLY A 98 -16.18 17.25 8.34
N VAL A 99 -15.77 16.13 7.73
CA VAL A 99 -16.57 14.90 7.68
C VAL A 99 -16.42 14.15 8.99
N GLN A 100 -17.55 13.83 9.62
CA GLN A 100 -17.54 13.04 10.84
C GLN A 100 -17.11 11.61 10.53
N ARG A 101 -16.04 11.17 11.18
CA ARG A 101 -15.61 9.78 11.10
C ARG A 101 -16.51 8.89 11.97
N PRO A 102 -16.81 7.66 11.53
CA PRO A 102 -17.46 6.67 12.38
C PRO A 102 -16.67 6.44 13.68
N LYS A 103 -17.39 6.30 14.80
CA LYS A 103 -16.78 6.05 16.11
C LYS A 103 -16.31 4.60 16.17
N HIS A 104 -15.08 4.36 16.63
CA HIS A 104 -14.47 3.02 16.79
C HIS A 104 -14.21 2.20 15.51
N GLU A 105 -14.23 2.81 14.33
CA GLU A 105 -13.96 2.07 13.11
C GLU A 105 -12.46 1.90 12.82
N GLY A 106 -12.07 0.66 12.54
CA GLY A 106 -10.75 0.30 12.03
C GLY A 106 -10.59 0.62 10.54
N LEU A 107 -9.47 0.19 9.95
CA LEU A 107 -9.12 0.47 8.55
C LEU A 107 -10.26 0.24 7.54
N LYS A 108 -11.03 -0.84 7.71
CA LYS A 108 -12.17 -1.19 6.84
C LYS A 108 -13.18 -0.05 6.71
N GLY A 109 -13.62 0.48 7.85
CA GLY A 109 -14.59 1.57 7.90
C GLY A 109 -14.09 2.87 7.31
N LEU A 110 -12.83 3.19 7.59
CA LEU A 110 -12.16 4.37 7.07
C LEU A 110 -12.01 4.32 5.55
N LEU A 111 -11.70 3.16 4.98
CA LEU A 111 -11.63 2.98 3.52
C LEU A 111 -13.03 3.09 2.89
N LYS A 112 -14.06 2.46 3.48
CA LYS A 112 -15.45 2.59 3.00
C LYS A 112 -15.95 4.03 3.05
N LEU A 113 -15.61 4.77 4.10
CA LEU A 113 -15.88 6.21 4.20
C LEU A 113 -15.21 6.96 3.04
N SER A 114 -13.93 6.70 2.78
CA SER A 114 -13.17 7.40 1.73
C SER A 114 -13.75 7.17 0.34
N ILE A 115 -14.29 5.97 0.08
CA ILE A 115 -14.99 5.63 -1.16
C ILE A 115 -16.32 6.39 -1.25
N ARG A 116 -17.12 6.36 -0.17
CA ARG A 116 -18.42 7.05 -0.11
C ARG A 116 -18.31 8.56 -0.31
N GLU A 117 -17.28 9.19 0.28
CA GLU A 117 -17.02 10.63 0.13
C GLU A 117 -16.34 10.98 -1.21
N GLY A 118 -16.09 9.99 -2.09
CA GLY A 118 -15.50 10.21 -3.41
C GLY A 118 -14.03 10.66 -3.36
N TRP A 119 -13.31 10.37 -2.27
CA TRP A 119 -11.89 10.71 -2.15
C TRP A 119 -10.99 9.72 -2.86
N LEU A 120 -11.48 8.50 -3.13
CA LEU A 120 -10.74 7.46 -3.82
C LEU A 120 -11.51 7.01 -5.06
N ALA A 121 -10.77 6.78 -6.14
CA ALA A 121 -11.24 6.25 -7.41
C ALA A 121 -10.21 5.25 -7.96
N ASN A 122 -10.61 4.40 -8.90
CA ASN A 122 -9.71 3.42 -9.52
C ASN A 122 -8.47 4.08 -10.16
N ASP A 123 -8.63 5.29 -10.71
CA ASP A 123 -7.55 6.03 -11.40
C ASP A 123 -6.41 6.46 -10.46
N ASP A 124 -6.63 6.44 -9.14
CA ASP A 124 -5.57 6.69 -8.15
C ASP A 124 -4.56 5.53 -8.05
N PHE A 125 -4.84 4.41 -8.74
CA PHE A 125 -4.06 3.17 -8.70
C PHE A 125 -3.61 2.77 -10.11
N PRO A 126 -2.45 3.27 -10.58
CA PRO A 126 -1.97 3.02 -11.95
C PRO A 126 -1.84 1.53 -12.32
N PHE A 127 -1.62 0.66 -11.33
CA PHE A 127 -1.52 -0.78 -11.51
C PHE A 127 -2.87 -1.51 -11.46
N ALA A 128 -3.98 -0.86 -11.10
CA ALA A 128 -5.29 -1.50 -11.05
C ALA A 128 -5.62 -2.18 -12.38
N LEU A 129 -5.41 -1.50 -13.51
CA LEU A 129 -5.62 -2.07 -14.86
C LEU A 129 -4.83 -3.37 -15.11
N GLY A 130 -3.67 -3.56 -14.47
CA GLY A 130 -2.91 -4.81 -14.53
C GLY A 130 -3.64 -5.98 -13.85
N PHE A 131 -4.25 -5.73 -12.69
CA PHE A 131 -5.06 -6.73 -11.97
C PHE A 131 -6.35 -7.10 -12.73
N ALA A 132 -6.96 -6.17 -13.47
CA ALA A 132 -8.08 -6.48 -14.36
C ALA A 132 -7.67 -7.31 -15.60
N ARG A 133 -6.41 -7.19 -16.06
CA ARG A 133 -5.91 -7.89 -17.26
C ARG A 133 -5.43 -9.31 -16.98
N GLU A 134 -4.96 -9.62 -15.78
CA GLU A 134 -4.54 -10.98 -15.39
C GLU A 134 -5.69 -12.02 -15.45
N GLU A 135 -6.95 -11.59 -15.52
CA GLU A 135 -8.13 -12.46 -15.67
C GLU A 135 -8.32 -13.01 -17.12
N ILE A 136 -7.57 -12.50 -18.11
CA ILE A 136 -7.66 -12.93 -19.53
C ILE A 136 -6.64 -14.05 -19.85
N LEU A 137 -5.64 -14.31 -19.01
CA LEU A 137 -4.75 -15.46 -19.17
C LEU A 137 -5.28 -16.67 -18.37
N PRO A 138 -5.36 -17.88 -18.97
CA PRO A 138 -5.93 -19.04 -18.31
C PRO A 138 -5.12 -19.41 -17.06
N ALA A 139 -5.87 -19.71 -16.00
CA ALA A 139 -5.39 -20.07 -14.67
C ALA A 139 -4.35 -21.21 -14.70
N ALA A 140 -3.06 -20.87 -14.65
CA ALA A 140 -1.96 -21.80 -14.52
C ALA A 140 -0.91 -21.38 -13.46
N ALA A 141 -1.27 -20.47 -12.54
CA ALA A 141 -0.37 -20.07 -11.45
C ALA A 141 -0.61 -20.94 -10.18
N PRO A 142 0.45 -21.45 -9.52
CA PRO A 142 0.33 -22.25 -8.31
C PRO A 142 -0.19 -21.44 -7.11
N LYS A 143 -1.06 -22.07 -6.31
CA LYS A 143 -1.89 -21.49 -5.22
C LYS A 143 -1.13 -21.03 -3.96
N SER A 144 0.18 -20.80 -4.00
CA SER A 144 1.00 -20.61 -2.79
C SER A 144 1.55 -19.20 -2.58
N THR A 145 1.19 -18.21 -3.40
CA THR A 145 1.50 -16.81 -3.12
C THR A 145 0.31 -16.17 -2.40
N PRO A 146 0.50 -15.40 -1.32
CA PRO A 146 -0.56 -14.61 -0.70
C PRO A 146 -0.81 -13.38 -1.57
N THR A 147 -1.30 -13.62 -2.78
CA THR A 147 -1.95 -12.63 -3.62
C THR A 147 -3.28 -12.30 -2.98
N ILE A 148 -3.63 -11.01 -2.99
CA ILE A 148 -4.95 -10.46 -2.69
C ILE A 148 -6.03 -11.51 -3.01
N ARG A 149 -6.67 -12.02 -1.95
CA ARG A 149 -7.48 -13.22 -1.99
C ARG A 149 -8.62 -13.02 -3.00
N SER A 150 -8.65 -13.85 -4.05
CA SER A 150 -9.73 -13.93 -5.06
C SER A 150 -10.27 -12.57 -5.50
N VAL A 151 -9.62 -11.95 -6.49
CA VAL A 151 -10.22 -10.87 -7.28
C VAL A 151 -11.48 -11.44 -7.96
N ARG A 152 -12.62 -11.40 -7.28
CA ARG A 152 -13.92 -11.48 -7.96
C ARG A 152 -13.99 -10.23 -8.83
N ARG A 153 -14.21 -10.39 -10.14
CA ARG A 153 -14.48 -9.34 -11.14
C ARG A 153 -14.77 -7.99 -10.51
N TYR A 154 -13.76 -7.11 -10.43
CA TYR A 154 -14.04 -5.73 -10.06
C TYR A 154 -14.28 -4.94 -11.35
N ALA A 155 -15.23 -4.02 -11.32
CA ALA A 155 -15.49 -3.17 -12.47
C ALA A 155 -14.26 -2.28 -12.71
N PRO A 156 -13.65 -2.28 -13.92
CA PRO A 156 -12.46 -1.49 -14.20
C PRO A 156 -12.71 0.01 -14.06
N THR A 157 -13.98 0.43 -14.12
CA THR A 157 -14.44 1.81 -13.94
C THR A 157 -15.10 2.02 -12.57
N GLY A 158 -15.05 3.25 -12.04
CA GLY A 158 -15.71 3.61 -10.79
C GLY A 158 -14.84 3.31 -9.56
N THR A 159 -15.42 2.61 -8.57
CA THR A 159 -14.82 2.36 -7.24
C THR A 159 -14.45 0.89 -7.00
N GLY A 160 -14.60 0.02 -8.01
CA GLY A 160 -14.46 -1.43 -7.82
C GLY A 160 -13.10 -1.88 -7.25
N PHE A 161 -12.00 -1.22 -7.64
CA PHE A 161 -10.69 -1.52 -7.07
C PHE A 161 -10.58 -1.02 -5.64
N CYS A 162 -11.14 0.15 -5.34
CA CYS A 162 -11.15 0.72 -4.00
C CYS A 162 -11.94 -0.17 -3.02
N GLU A 163 -13.07 -0.74 -3.47
CA GLU A 163 -13.88 -1.69 -2.70
C GLU A 163 -13.09 -2.97 -2.38
N LEU A 164 -12.35 -3.49 -3.36
CA LEU A 164 -11.45 -4.63 -3.15
C LEU A 164 -10.40 -4.31 -2.07
N LEU A 165 -9.81 -3.11 -2.10
CA LEU A 165 -8.85 -2.67 -1.08
C LEU A 165 -9.50 -2.55 0.30
N ALA A 166 -10.72 -2.02 0.38
CA ALA A 166 -11.46 -1.87 1.64
C ALA A 166 -11.75 -3.23 2.31
N GLU A 167 -11.90 -4.30 1.53
CA GLU A 167 -12.07 -5.65 2.04
C GLU A 167 -10.73 -6.33 2.38
N ASN A 168 -9.67 -6.12 1.57
CA ASN A 168 -8.41 -6.88 1.70
C ASN A 168 -7.35 -6.22 2.60
N LEU A 169 -7.19 -4.89 2.60
CA LEU A 169 -6.17 -4.23 3.43
C LEU A 169 -6.32 -4.51 4.94
N PRO A 170 -7.54 -4.56 5.51
CA PRO A 170 -7.73 -4.94 6.91
C PRO A 170 -7.29 -6.39 7.20
N GLU A 171 -7.54 -7.32 6.28
CA GLU A 171 -7.08 -8.71 6.43
C GLU A 171 -5.56 -8.78 6.40
N LEU A 172 -4.92 -8.07 5.46
CA LEU A 172 -3.46 -7.97 5.38
C LEU A 172 -2.86 -7.39 6.66
N ARG A 173 -3.49 -6.35 7.23
CA ARG A 173 -3.08 -5.78 8.52
C ARG A 173 -3.11 -6.82 9.64
N ASN A 174 -4.21 -7.59 9.72
CA ASN A 174 -4.37 -8.62 10.74
C ASN A 174 -3.35 -9.74 10.55
N SER A 175 -3.18 -10.25 9.33
CA SER A 175 -2.18 -11.27 9.02
C SER A 175 -0.76 -10.82 9.34
N ALA A 176 -0.40 -9.56 9.04
CA ALA A 176 0.89 -8.99 9.38
C ALA A 176 1.10 -8.90 10.91
N ALA A 177 0.07 -8.49 11.65
CA ALA A 177 0.11 -8.42 13.11
C ALA A 177 0.22 -9.81 13.77
N HIS A 178 -0.32 -10.85 13.13
CA HIS A 178 -0.23 -12.24 13.59
C HIS A 178 0.99 -13.00 13.05
N GLY A 179 1.85 -12.34 12.26
CA GLY A 179 3.13 -12.88 11.80
C GLY A 179 3.04 -13.88 10.65
N ASP A 180 2.04 -13.74 9.77
CA ASP A 180 1.93 -14.56 8.56
C ASP A 180 3.19 -14.42 7.68
N ALA A 181 3.85 -15.55 7.42
CA ALA A 181 5.10 -15.63 6.67
C ALA A 181 4.95 -15.13 5.22
N GLY A 182 3.73 -15.16 4.66
CA GLY A 182 3.44 -14.72 3.30
C GLY A 182 3.71 -13.23 3.05
N LEU A 183 3.55 -12.40 4.07
CA LEU A 183 3.73 -10.95 3.98
C LEU A 183 5.20 -10.51 4.15
N GLY A 184 6.07 -11.45 4.51
CA GLY A 184 7.50 -11.20 4.64
C GLY A 184 8.21 -11.06 3.28
N PHE A 185 7.57 -11.46 2.17
CA PHE A 185 8.20 -11.41 0.85
C PHE A 185 8.39 -9.95 0.38
N PRO A 186 9.61 -9.52 0.01
CA PRO A 186 9.89 -8.12 -0.31
C PRO A 186 9.01 -7.55 -1.43
N ALA A 187 8.72 -8.32 -2.48
CA ALA A 187 7.87 -7.83 -3.58
C ALA A 187 6.42 -7.62 -3.13
N THR A 188 5.89 -8.50 -2.27
CA THR A 188 4.55 -8.36 -1.69
C THR A 188 4.49 -7.16 -0.75
N ALA A 189 5.49 -7.00 0.12
CA ALA A 189 5.59 -5.85 1.01
C ALA A 189 5.68 -4.53 0.24
N LEU A 190 6.50 -4.48 -0.83
CA LEU A 190 6.61 -3.30 -1.70
C LEU A 190 5.26 -2.94 -2.31
N ARG A 191 4.54 -3.93 -2.84
CA ARG A 191 3.22 -3.71 -3.44
C ARG A 191 2.23 -3.12 -2.44
N ILE A 192 2.24 -3.59 -1.20
CA ILE A 192 1.37 -3.05 -0.15
C ILE A 192 1.77 -1.61 0.20
N VAL A 193 3.06 -1.32 0.31
CA VAL A 193 3.58 0.04 0.53
C VAL A 193 3.18 0.98 -0.62
N GLU A 194 3.29 0.51 -1.86
CA GLU A 194 2.86 1.23 -3.07
C GLU A 194 1.36 1.55 -3.05
N VAL A 195 0.53 0.54 -2.74
CA VAL A 195 -0.93 0.73 -2.55
C VAL A 195 -1.22 1.76 -1.47
N CYS A 196 -0.51 1.73 -0.34
CA CYS A 196 -0.70 2.70 0.75
C CYS A 196 -0.34 4.13 0.31
N ALA A 197 0.74 4.28 -0.47
CA ALA A 197 1.12 5.57 -1.05
C ALA A 197 0.06 6.08 -2.04
N CYS A 198 -0.46 5.21 -2.91
CA CYS A 198 -1.57 5.54 -3.82
C CYS A 198 -2.83 5.98 -3.07
N VAL A 199 -3.22 5.28 -2.00
CA VAL A 199 -4.35 5.69 -1.15
C VAL A 199 -4.10 7.09 -0.58
N ALA A 200 -2.93 7.35 0.00
CA ALA A 200 -2.62 8.66 0.56
C ALA A 200 -2.66 9.76 -0.53
N ASN A 201 -2.07 9.51 -1.70
CA ASN A 201 -2.10 10.45 -2.82
C ASN A 201 -3.52 10.73 -3.30
N GLY A 202 -4.36 9.69 -3.46
CA GLY A 202 -5.76 9.82 -3.86
C GLY A 202 -6.58 10.67 -2.88
N LEU A 203 -6.42 10.44 -1.56
CA LEU A 203 -7.11 11.21 -0.51
C LEU A 203 -6.88 12.72 -0.61
N PHE A 204 -5.69 13.12 -1.06
CA PHE A 204 -5.27 14.52 -1.13
C PHE A 204 -5.06 15.03 -2.55
N ARG A 205 -5.54 14.32 -3.58
CA ARG A 205 -5.56 14.87 -4.95
C ARG A 205 -6.25 16.23 -4.92
N ASP A 206 -5.67 17.20 -5.64
CA ASP A 206 -6.10 18.59 -5.58
C ASP A 206 -7.62 18.67 -5.69
N SER A 207 -8.24 19.17 -4.62
CA SER A 207 -9.65 19.53 -4.62
C SER A 207 -9.82 20.88 -5.32
N LEU A 208 -9.27 21.01 -6.54
CA LEU A 208 -9.58 22.07 -7.50
C LEU A 208 -10.82 21.70 -8.35
N HIS A 209 -11.70 20.84 -7.83
CA HIS A 209 -13.06 20.72 -8.34
C HIS A 209 -13.98 21.65 -7.53
N PRO A 210 -14.51 22.74 -8.12
CA PRO A 210 -15.37 23.71 -7.44
C PRO A 210 -16.78 23.20 -7.11
N ASN A 211 -17.06 21.90 -7.12
CA ASN A 211 -18.42 21.38 -7.01
C ASN A 211 -18.53 20.32 -5.92
N ALA A 212 -18.56 20.76 -4.67
CA ALA A 212 -19.20 20.00 -3.60
C ALA A 212 -19.80 20.99 -2.59
N ARG A 213 -21.10 21.25 -2.78
CA ARG A 213 -22.08 21.94 -1.90
C ARG A 213 -22.48 23.38 -2.28
N GLU A 214 -23.03 23.55 -3.48
CA GLU A 214 -24.25 24.34 -3.70
C GLU A 214 -25.24 23.31 -4.29
N SER A 215 -26.39 22.96 -3.73
CA SER A 215 -27.46 23.78 -3.20
C SER A 215 -28.28 22.97 -2.19
N ASP A 216 -28.30 23.43 -0.94
CA ASP A 216 -29.41 23.18 -0.02
C ASP A 216 -29.91 24.56 0.40
N GLN A 217 -30.75 25.15 -0.45
CA GLN A 217 -31.61 26.26 -0.08
C GLN A 217 -33.03 25.90 -0.50
N PRO A 218 -33.97 25.83 0.45
CA PRO A 218 -35.38 25.69 0.11
C PRO A 218 -35.86 27.03 -0.44
N THR A 219 -36.27 27.05 -1.69
CA THR A 219 -37.11 28.13 -2.23
C THR A 219 -38.43 28.14 -1.47
N ALA A 220 -38.63 29.20 -0.69
CA ALA A 220 -39.94 29.68 -0.24
C ALA A 220 -40.53 30.61 -1.32
#